data_AF-A0A2W4TPC6-F1
#
_entry.id   AF-A0A2W4TPC6-F1
#
_cell.length_a   1.000
_cell.length_b   1.000
_cell.length_c   1.000
_cell.angle_alpha   90.00
_cell.angle_beta   90.00
_cell.angle_gamma   90.00
#
_symmetry.space_group_name_H-M   'P 1'
#
loop_
_entity.id
_entity.type
_entity.pdbx_description
1 polymer ?
#
loop_
_entity_poly.entity_id
_entity_poly.type
_entity_poly.pdbx_seq_one_letter_code
_entity_poly.pdbx_strand_id
1 'polypeptide(L)' 'MTDNTTHFGFKDVPIGEKAKLVKGVFDSVAGKYDIMNDLMSMGIHRIWKRIAIQLSHVR' A
#
# COMPACT_ATOMS: atom_id res chain seq x y z
N MET A 1 -20.18 6.86 27.80
CA MET A 1 -19.33 6.11 26.85
C MET A 1 -18.49 7.16 26.14
N THR A 2 -17.17 7.14 26.31
CA THR A 2 -16.29 8.12 25.64
C THR A 2 -16.25 7.78 24.16
N ASP A 3 -16.91 8.60 23.34
CA ASP A 3 -16.89 8.49 21.88
C ASP A 3 -15.47 8.78 21.38
N ASN A 4 -14.65 7.75 21.36
CA ASN A 4 -13.27 7.78 20.91
C ASN A 4 -13.26 7.81 19.38
N THR A 5 -13.52 8.99 18.82
CA THR A 5 -13.35 9.31 17.41
C THR A 5 -11.93 9.81 17.15
N THR A 6 -11.49 9.70 15.91
CA THR A 6 -10.14 10.05 15.47
C THR A 6 -10.20 10.64 14.07
N HIS A 7 -9.27 11.53 13.77
CA HIS A 7 -9.23 12.21 12.50
C HIS A 7 -8.76 11.27 11.37
N PHE A 8 -9.49 11.30 10.26
CA PHE A 8 -9.11 10.69 8.98
C PHE A 8 -9.32 11.71 7.86
N GLY A 9 -8.23 12.38 7.44
CA GLY A 9 -8.30 13.50 6.52
C GLY A 9 -9.05 14.68 7.14
N PHE A 10 -10.18 15.05 6.53
CA PHE A 10 -11.06 16.16 6.98
C PHE A 10 -12.31 15.67 7.75
N LYS A 11 -12.38 14.39 8.12
CA LYS A 11 -13.54 13.79 8.79
C LYS A 11 -13.14 13.11 10.09
N ASP A 12 -14.03 13.17 11.08
CA ASP A 12 -13.91 12.45 12.34
C ASP A 12 -14.59 11.10 12.22
N VAL A 13 -13.82 10.03 12.45
CA VAL A 13 -14.27 8.65 12.31
C VAL A 13 -14.03 7.89 13.61
N PRO A 14 -14.86 6.91 13.98
CA PRO A 14 -14.59 6.06 15.15
C PRO A 14 -13.22 5.39 15.05
N ILE A 15 -12.48 5.28 16.17
CA ILE A 15 -11.13 4.68 16.18
C ILE A 15 -11.11 3.27 15.57
N GLY A 16 -12.15 2.46 15.82
CA GLY A 16 -12.27 1.12 15.25
C GLY A 16 -12.39 1.10 13.72
N GLU A 17 -12.88 2.18 13.11
CA GLU A 17 -13.09 2.27 11.66
C GLU A 17 -11.91 2.89 10.91
N LYS A 18 -11.08 3.69 11.59
CA LYS A 18 -9.91 4.33 10.98
C LYS A 18 -8.97 3.33 10.32
N ALA A 19 -8.68 2.20 10.96
CA ALA A 19 -7.81 1.17 10.39
C ALA A 19 -8.36 0.60 9.07
N LYS A 20 -9.69 0.39 9.00
CA LYS A 20 -10.36 -0.11 7.80
C LYS A 20 -10.35 0.91 6.66
N LEU A 21 -10.54 2.19 6.99
CA LEU A 21 -10.49 3.30 6.02
C LEU A 21 -9.08 3.51 5.47
N VAL A 22 -8.06 3.48 6.33
CA VAL A 22 -6.65 3.54 5.92
C VAL A 22 -6.34 2.37 4.98
N LYS A 23 -6.74 1.15 5.34
CA LYS A 23 -6.56 -0.03 4.46
C LYS A 23 -7.19 0.18 3.09
N GLY A 24 -8.42 0.70 3.01
CA GLY A 24 -9.08 0.99 1.73
C GLY A 24 -8.32 1.99 0.85
N VAL A 25 -7.69 3.01 1.45
CA VAL A 25 -6.82 3.95 0.71
C VAL A 25 -5.55 3.24 0.23
N PHE A 26 -4.90 2.44 1.08
CA PHE A 26 -3.74 1.66 0.68
C PHE A 26 -4.06 0.69 -0.45
N ASP A 27 -5.19 -0.01 -0.39
CA ASP A 27 -5.65 -0.93 -1.44
C ASP A 27 -5.88 -0.19 -2.77
N SER A 28 -6.46 1.03 -2.74
CA SER A 28 -6.70 1.85 -3.93
C SER A 28 -5.41 2.36 -4.58
N VAL A 29 -4.39 2.60 -3.75
CA VAL A 29 -3.14 3.22 -4.18
C VAL A 29 -2.12 2.17 -4.64
N ALA A 30 -2.13 0.97 -4.05
CA ALA A 30 -1.22 -0.13 -4.40
C ALA A 30 -1.29 -0.48 -5.91
N GLY A 31 -2.50 -0.65 -6.46
CA GLY A 31 -2.66 -0.99 -7.87
C GLY A 31 -2.19 0.11 -8.84
N LYS A 32 -2.28 1.39 -8.46
CA LYS A 32 -1.79 2.51 -9.29
C LYS A 32 -0.27 2.58 -9.32
N TYR A 33 0.38 2.25 -8.20
CA TYR A 33 1.84 2.20 -8.13
C TYR A 33 2.43 1.05 -8.95
N ASP A 34 1.77 -0.11 -8.99
CA ASP A 34 2.21 -1.22 -9.83
C ASP A 34 2.19 -0.83 -11.32
N ILE A 35 1.13 -0.16 -11.77
CA ILE A 35 1.02 0.33 -13.16
C ILE A 35 2.10 1.36 -13.46
N MET A 36 2.32 2.33 -12.57
CA MET A 36 3.34 3.36 -12.77
C MET A 36 4.76 2.74 -12.79
N ASN A 37 5.04 1.76 -11.94
CA ASN A 37 6.32 1.07 -11.93
C ASN A 37 6.52 0.20 -13.17
N ASP A 38 5.50 -0.50 -13.67
CA ASP A 38 5.58 -1.24 -14.93
C ASP A 38 5.81 -0.28 -16.11
N LEU A 39 5.13 0.87 -16.15
CA LEU A 39 5.23 1.84 -17.23
C LEU A 39 6.57 2.59 -17.25
N MET A 40 6.99 3.17 -16.11
CA MET A 40 8.23 3.96 -16.03
C MET A 40 9.49 3.11 -16.23
N SER A 41 9.46 1.86 -15.77
CA SER A 41 10.60 0.95 -15.93
C SER A 41 10.54 0.11 -17.20
N MET A 42 9.47 0.22 -18.00
CA MET A 42 9.16 -0.73 -19.09
C MET A 42 9.31 -2.20 -18.64
N GLY A 43 8.92 -2.50 -17.40
CA GLY A 43 9.03 -3.83 -16.80
C GLY A 43 10.42 -4.25 -16.28
N ILE A 44 11.45 -3.39 -16.32
CA ILE A 44 12.80 -3.67 -15.79
C ILE A 44 12.78 -4.02 -14.30
N HIS A 45 11.84 -3.47 -13.52
CA HIS A 45 11.73 -3.80 -12.09
C HIS A 45 11.49 -5.31 -11.83
N ARG A 46 10.91 -6.04 -12.79
CA ARG A 46 10.68 -7.49 -12.71
C ARG A 46 12.00 -8.26 -12.74
N ILE A 47 12.97 -7.76 -13.48
CA ILE A 47 14.33 -8.31 -13.56
C ILE A 47 15.04 -8.06 -12.23
N TRP A 48 14.97 -6.85 -11.68
CA TRP A 48 15.55 -6.54 -10.37
C TRP A 48 14.93 -7.39 -9.25
N LYS A 49 13.60 -7.59 -9.28
CA LYS A 49 12.92 -8.47 -8.31
C LYS A 49 13.40 -9.92 -8.42
N ARG A 50 13.61 -10.44 -9.64
CA ARG A 50 14.17 -11.79 -9.86
C ARG A 50 15.61 -11.92 -9.37
N ILE A 51 16.45 -10.93 -9.69
CA ILE A 51 17.85 -10.92 -9.25
C ILE A 51 17.93 -10.83 -7.72
N ALA A 52 17.11 -9.98 -7.10
CA ALA A 52 17.07 -9.84 -5.65
C ALA A 52 16.68 -11.17 -4.95
N ILE A 53 15.69 -11.90 -5.48
CA ILE A 53 15.30 -13.23 -4.96
C ILE A 53 16.40 -14.27 -5.19
N GLN A 54 17.07 -14.25 -6.34
CA GLN A 54 18.17 -15.18 -6.62
C GLN A 54 19.38 -14.93 -5.72
N LEU A 55 19.69 -13.66 -5.46
CA LEU A 55 20.82 -13.28 -4.60
C LEU A 55 20.52 -13.52 -3.12
N SER A 56 19.27 -13.42 -2.68
CA SER A 56 18.90 -13.59 -1.27
C SER A 56 19.00 -15.04 -0.78
N HIS A 57 19.20 -16.04 -1.66
CA HIS A 57 19.28 -17.47 -1.32
C HIS A 57 18.13 -17.97 -0.43
N VAL A 58 17.00 -17.25 -0.43
CA VAL A 58 15.79 -17.68 0.27
C VAL A 58 15.17 -18.81 -0.55
N ARG A 59 15.18 -20.01 0.02
CA ARG A 59 14.46 -21.19 -0.48
C ARG A 59 13.02 -21.18 0.01
#